data_AF-A0A6A1UR45-F1
#
_entry.id   AF-A0A6A1UR45-F1
#
_cell.length_a   1.000
_cell.length_b   1.000
_cell.length_c   1.000
_cell.angle_alpha   90.00
_cell.angle_beta   90.00
_cell.angle_gamma   90.00
#
_symmetry.space_group_name_H-M   'P 1'
#
loop_
_entity.id
_entity.type
_entity.pdbx_description
1 polymer ?
#
loop_
_entity_poly.entity_id
_entity_poly.type
_entity_poly.pdbx_seq_one_letter_code
_entity_poly.pdbx_strand_id
1 'polypeptide(L)'
;MRRAYISGFTGSAGTAVVTKDKAVLWTDGRYFLQAEKQLSSSWILMRAGNLGVPTTIEWLNEVLAPGGRVGIDPRGSDVPHSPVMYAYLIVEIDGAKLFIDNSKVMPEVMNHLKNAGIELRPYDSILSEIESLAVQGTCLWLDTSSVNAAIVNTYKSACERCTTSNGHSVGHPGVYKSSPISVAKAVKNYAELEGMQNSHLRSLNYLIHLVTSLYFRDGAALAQFWAWLEDVIQKNVKLTEVEVADKLLEFRSKQAGFNDTSFGTISGCSPSFWCKWGDRTLQTRNRKLYLGGFRETLPIG
;
A
#
# COMPACT_ATOMS: atom_id res chain seq x y z
N MET A 1 9.23 6.67 -3.81
CA MET A 1 8.68 5.71 -4.79
C MET A 1 9.57 5.62 -6.03
N ARG A 2 10.30 4.51 -6.20
CA ARG A 2 11.31 4.31 -7.27
C ARG A 2 10.72 4.14 -8.67
N ARG A 3 9.62 3.38 -8.80
CA ARG A 3 8.94 3.16 -10.08
C ARG A 3 8.39 4.46 -10.68
N ALA A 4 7.76 5.29 -9.86
CA ALA A 4 7.26 6.60 -10.28
C ALA A 4 8.40 7.52 -10.75
N TYR A 5 9.56 7.46 -10.09
CA TYR A 5 10.74 8.22 -10.47
C TYR A 5 11.27 7.82 -11.86
N ILE A 6 11.36 6.52 -12.17
CA ILE A 6 11.91 6.05 -13.45
C ILE A 6 10.92 6.11 -14.62
N SER A 7 9.62 5.92 -14.35
CA SER A 7 8.60 5.77 -15.40
C SER A 7 7.64 6.95 -15.52
N GLY A 8 7.62 7.87 -14.55
CA GLY A 8 6.58 8.89 -14.44
C GLY A 8 5.22 8.36 -13.96
N PHE A 9 5.03 7.04 -13.89
CA PHE A 9 3.75 6.43 -13.53
C PHE A 9 3.50 6.37 -12.01
N THR A 10 2.43 7.04 -11.58
CA THR A 10 2.11 7.30 -10.16
C THR A 10 1.00 6.41 -9.57
N GLY A 11 0.46 5.45 -10.34
CA GLY A 11 -0.59 4.54 -9.84
C GLY A 11 -0.11 3.69 -8.66
N SER A 12 -1.01 3.15 -7.82
CA SER A 12 -0.54 2.42 -6.62
C SER A 12 0.04 1.04 -6.95
N ALA A 13 -0.41 0.40 -8.04
CA ALA A 13 0.03 -0.93 -8.45
C ALA A 13 0.75 -0.87 -9.80
N GLY A 14 1.83 -1.64 -9.93
CA GLY A 14 2.52 -1.83 -11.20
C GLY A 14 3.98 -2.20 -11.03
N THR A 15 4.50 -2.97 -11.99
CA THR A 15 5.86 -3.52 -12.03
C THR A 15 6.58 -2.99 -13.26
N ALA A 16 7.69 -2.29 -13.06
CA ALA A 16 8.54 -1.81 -14.14
C ALA A 16 9.73 -2.76 -14.35
N VAL A 17 10.01 -3.08 -15.61
CA VAL A 17 11.17 -3.86 -16.03
C VAL A 17 11.90 -3.08 -17.10
N VAL A 18 13.20 -2.90 -16.90
CA VAL A 18 14.06 -2.17 -17.83
C VAL A 18 15.20 -3.09 -18.26
N THR A 19 15.31 -3.30 -19.56
CA THR A 19 16.45 -3.99 -20.20
C THR A 19 17.33 -2.94 -20.89
N LYS A 20 18.39 -3.38 -21.59
CA LYS A 20 19.25 -2.47 -22.36
C LYS A 20 18.47 -1.73 -23.46
N ASP A 21 17.45 -2.39 -24.03
CA ASP A 21 16.79 -1.92 -25.24
C ASP A 21 15.31 -1.56 -25.03
N LYS A 22 14.70 -2.00 -23.92
CA LYS A 22 13.25 -1.85 -23.69
C LYS A 22 12.94 -1.48 -22.25
N ALA A 23 11.98 -0.58 -22.06
CA ALA A 23 11.36 -0.29 -20.77
C ALA A 23 9.88 -0.68 -20.82
N VAL A 24 9.44 -1.51 -19.88
CA VAL A 24 8.10 -2.10 -19.88
C VAL A 24 7.46 -1.95 -18.51
N LEU A 25 6.18 -1.57 -18.48
CA LEU A 25 5.40 -1.43 -17.26
C LEU A 25 4.17 -2.34 -17.30
N TRP A 26 4.05 -3.28 -16.37
CA TRP A 26 2.80 -3.99 -16.10
C TRP A 26 1.98 -3.21 -15.08
N THR A 27 0.69 -3.07 -15.34
CA THR A 27 -0.27 -2.56 -14.36
C THR A 27 -1.63 -3.23 -14.58
N ASP A 28 -2.53 -3.15 -13.61
CA ASP A 28 -3.90 -3.70 -13.73
C ASP A 28 -4.88 -2.68 -14.34
N GLY A 29 -6.10 -3.17 -14.64
CA GLY A 29 -7.15 -2.43 -15.33
C GLY A 29 -7.57 -1.11 -14.71
N ARG A 30 -7.34 -0.90 -13.41
CA ARG A 30 -7.62 0.38 -12.74
C ARG A 30 -6.78 1.53 -13.27
N TYR A 31 -5.61 1.22 -13.82
CA TYR A 31 -4.58 2.20 -14.15
C TYR A 31 -4.22 2.24 -15.63
N PHE A 32 -4.89 1.47 -16.48
CA PHE A 32 -4.67 1.43 -17.92
C PHE A 32 -4.65 2.81 -18.57
N LEU A 33 -5.74 3.57 -18.42
CA LEU A 33 -5.86 4.91 -19.00
C LEU A 33 -4.91 5.93 -18.36
N GLN A 34 -4.55 5.73 -17.09
CA GLN A 34 -3.59 6.59 -16.40
C GLN A 34 -2.17 6.32 -16.92
N ALA A 35 -1.79 5.06 -17.06
CA ALA A 35 -0.47 4.68 -17.56
C ALA A 35 -0.25 5.16 -18.99
N GLU A 36 -1.27 5.08 -19.87
CA GLU A 36 -1.17 5.63 -21.23
C GLU A 36 -0.92 7.14 -21.28
N LYS A 37 -1.41 7.89 -20.28
CA LYS A 37 -1.22 9.34 -20.20
C LYS A 37 0.10 9.74 -19.57
N GLN A 38 0.59 8.94 -18.61
CA GLN A 38 1.75 9.28 -17.79
C GLN A 38 3.06 8.71 -18.33
N LEU A 39 3.02 7.59 -19.04
CA LEU A 39 4.20 6.98 -19.63
C LEU A 39 4.67 7.76 -20.86
N SER A 40 5.99 7.92 -21.00
CA SER A 40 6.58 8.43 -22.25
C SER A 40 6.55 7.37 -23.35
N SER A 41 6.71 7.78 -24.60
CA SER A 41 6.73 6.89 -25.77
C SER A 41 7.83 5.81 -25.74
N SER A 42 8.85 5.97 -24.90
CA SER A 42 9.90 4.99 -24.64
C SER A 42 9.47 3.82 -23.76
N TRP A 43 8.29 3.88 -23.14
CA TRP A 43 7.75 2.82 -22.29
C TRP A 43 6.66 2.02 -23.00
N ILE A 44 6.71 0.71 -22.84
CA ILE A 44 5.69 -0.22 -23.33
C ILE A 44 4.74 -0.54 -22.16
N LEU A 45 3.46 -0.23 -22.32
CA LEU A 45 2.43 -0.56 -21.35
C LEU A 45 1.92 -1.98 -21.56
N MET A 46 2.11 -2.84 -20.55
CA MET A 46 1.54 -4.19 -20.50
C MET A 46 0.28 -4.18 -19.64
N ARG A 47 -0.86 -4.48 -20.27
CA ARG A 47 -2.17 -4.52 -19.62
C ARG A 47 -2.36 -5.86 -18.90
N ALA A 48 -1.89 -5.95 -17.66
CA ALA A 48 -1.89 -7.21 -16.91
C ALA A 48 -3.33 -7.75 -16.76
N GLY A 49 -3.51 -9.05 -17.03
CA GLY A 49 -4.80 -9.73 -16.98
C GLY A 49 -5.57 -9.77 -18.31
N ASN A 50 -5.12 -9.05 -19.35
CA ASN A 50 -5.69 -9.17 -20.69
C ASN A 50 -5.17 -10.43 -21.40
N LEU A 51 -6.02 -11.04 -22.23
CA LEU A 51 -5.66 -12.20 -23.04
C LEU A 51 -4.49 -11.85 -23.99
N GLY A 52 -3.44 -12.68 -24.01
CA GLY A 52 -2.27 -12.48 -24.87
C GLY A 52 -1.20 -11.52 -24.31
N VAL A 53 -1.39 -10.96 -23.11
CA VAL A 53 -0.32 -10.20 -22.43
C VAL A 53 0.53 -11.15 -21.59
N PRO A 54 1.83 -11.31 -21.88
CA PRO A 54 2.69 -12.21 -21.13
C PRO A 54 2.87 -11.71 -19.69
N THR A 55 3.06 -12.64 -18.76
CA THR A 55 3.55 -12.32 -17.42
C THR A 55 4.97 -11.77 -17.48
N THR A 56 5.40 -11.10 -16.42
CA THR A 56 6.77 -10.57 -16.33
C THR A 56 7.83 -11.65 -16.53
N ILE A 57 7.58 -12.88 -16.05
CA ILE A 57 8.51 -14.00 -16.16
C ILE A 57 8.57 -14.51 -17.61
N GLU A 58 7.42 -14.72 -18.24
CA GLU A 58 7.35 -15.16 -19.65
C GLU A 58 8.06 -14.17 -20.57
N TRP A 59 7.79 -12.87 -20.40
CA TRP A 59 8.44 -11.83 -21.20
C TRP A 59 9.95 -11.77 -20.97
N LEU A 60 10.41 -11.93 -19.73
CA LEU A 60 11.84 -11.97 -19.43
C LEU A 60 12.53 -13.18 -20.07
N ASN A 61 11.87 -14.34 -20.07
CA ASN A 61 12.39 -15.56 -20.72
C ASN A 61 12.47 -15.42 -22.24
N GLU A 62 11.57 -14.64 -22.85
CA GLU A 62 11.60 -14.36 -24.29
C GLU A 62 12.68 -13.34 -24.69
N VAL A 63 12.89 -12.32 -23.85
CA VAL A 63 13.77 -11.18 -24.20
C VAL A 63 15.21 -11.39 -23.77
N LEU A 64 15.46 -12.20 -22.73
CA LEU A 64 16.81 -12.44 -22.25
C LEU A 64 17.45 -13.65 -22.92
N ALA A 65 18.69 -13.47 -23.38
CA ALA A 65 19.52 -14.58 -23.83
C ALA A 65 19.81 -15.56 -22.67
N PRO A 66 20.03 -16.85 -22.95
CA PRO A 66 20.48 -17.82 -21.95
C PRO A 66 21.69 -17.30 -21.17
N GLY A 67 21.60 -17.28 -19.84
CA GLY A 67 22.64 -16.70 -18.97
C GLY A 67 22.50 -15.19 -18.70
N GLY A 68 21.44 -14.55 -19.18
CA GLY A 68 21.10 -13.17 -18.86
C GLY A 68 20.93 -12.94 -17.35
N ARG A 69 21.44 -11.82 -16.84
CA ARG A 69 21.37 -11.46 -15.43
C ARG A 69 20.24 -10.46 -15.20
N VAL A 70 19.39 -10.72 -14.21
CA VAL A 70 18.31 -9.81 -13.79
C VAL A 70 18.65 -9.24 -12.42
N GLY A 71 18.68 -7.91 -12.33
CA GLY A 71 18.84 -7.20 -11.06
C GLY A 71 17.47 -6.78 -10.51
N ILE A 72 17.23 -7.05 -9.23
CA ILE A 72 16.03 -6.61 -8.51
C ILE A 72 16.49 -5.84 -7.28
N ASP A 73 15.94 -4.64 -7.07
CA ASP A 73 16.18 -3.90 -5.83
C ASP A 73 15.31 -4.48 -4.71
N PRO A 74 15.89 -5.02 -3.63
CA PRO A 74 15.15 -5.71 -2.58
C PRO A 74 14.41 -4.77 -1.61
N ARG A 75 14.52 -3.45 -1.76
CA ARG A 75 13.98 -2.46 -0.81
C ARG A 75 12.78 -1.67 -1.39
N GLY A 76 11.71 -1.53 -0.61
CA GLY A 76 10.68 -0.49 -0.78
C GLY A 76 11.03 0.71 0.09
N SER A 77 10.59 1.93 -0.21
CA SER A 77 10.85 3.13 0.63
C SER A 77 9.52 3.70 1.18
N ASP A 78 9.52 4.11 2.46
CA ASP A 78 8.45 4.06 3.48
C ASP A 78 7.10 4.59 2.98
N VAL A 79 6.03 3.83 3.22
CA VAL A 79 4.75 3.86 2.51
C VAL A 79 3.91 5.10 2.88
N PRO A 80 3.67 6.05 1.96
CA PRO A 80 2.76 7.17 2.21
C PRO A 80 1.34 6.68 2.51
N HIS A 81 0.62 7.38 3.38
CA HIS A 81 -0.78 7.09 3.76
C HIS A 81 -1.00 5.77 4.53
N SER A 82 0.07 5.10 4.97
CA SER A 82 0.00 3.93 5.85
C SER A 82 0.83 4.17 7.10
N PRO A 83 0.26 4.01 8.32
CA PRO A 83 1.01 4.17 9.58
C PRO A 83 1.85 2.92 9.86
N VAL A 84 2.72 2.55 8.92
CA VAL A 84 3.61 1.39 9.01
C VAL A 84 5.05 1.83 8.87
N MET A 85 5.94 1.14 9.58
CA MET A 85 7.38 1.37 9.55
C MET A 85 8.09 0.17 8.93
N TYR A 86 9.21 0.37 8.24
CA TYR A 86 10.08 -0.75 7.89
C TYR A 86 10.64 -1.42 9.12
N ALA A 87 10.21 -2.66 9.28
CA ALA A 87 10.76 -3.58 10.25
C ALA A 87 10.59 -5.01 9.75
N TYR A 88 11.44 -5.90 10.25
CA TYR A 88 11.22 -7.35 10.17
C TYR A 88 11.05 -7.90 11.57
N LEU A 89 10.24 -8.94 11.73
CA LEU A 89 10.06 -9.64 12.99
C LEU A 89 10.33 -11.13 12.76
N ILE A 90 11.28 -11.69 13.49
CA ILE A 90 11.47 -13.13 13.60
C ILE A 90 10.81 -13.55 14.92
N VAL A 91 9.86 -14.48 14.85
CA VAL A 91 9.19 -15.06 16.01
C VAL A 91 9.70 -16.48 16.18
N GLU A 92 10.35 -16.71 17.31
CA GLU A 92 10.84 -18.02 17.75
C GLU A 92 9.85 -18.61 18.77
N ILE A 93 10.05 -19.85 19.18
CA ILE A 93 9.16 -20.50 20.16
C ILE A 93 9.22 -19.79 21.52
N ASP A 94 10.41 -19.36 21.93
CA ASP A 94 10.66 -18.80 23.27
C ASP A 94 10.89 -17.27 23.26
N GLY A 95 10.75 -16.61 22.11
CA GLY A 95 11.05 -15.18 22.00
C GLY A 95 10.79 -14.57 20.63
N ALA A 96 11.10 -13.28 20.49
CA ALA A 96 11.00 -12.58 19.22
C ALA A 96 12.10 -11.54 19.04
N LYS A 97 12.57 -11.39 17.80
CA LYS A 97 13.61 -10.44 17.39
C LYS A 97 13.02 -9.46 16.38
N LEU A 98 12.97 -8.18 16.75
CA LEU A 98 12.49 -7.08 15.91
C LEU A 98 13.67 -6.32 15.31
N PHE A 99 13.76 -6.35 13.98
CA PHE A 99 14.78 -5.67 13.19
C PHE A 99 14.24 -4.34 12.70
N ILE A 100 14.73 -3.25 13.27
CA ILE A 100 14.26 -1.89 12.98
C ILE A 100 15.42 -0.90 13.09
N ASP A 101 15.29 0.23 12.42
CA ASP A 101 16.20 1.35 12.62
C ASP A 101 15.95 1.98 14.00
N ASN A 102 16.98 1.96 14.86
CA ASN A 102 16.91 2.49 16.22
C ASN A 102 16.51 3.98 16.26
N SER A 103 16.78 4.75 15.20
CA SER A 103 16.37 6.16 15.12
C SER A 103 14.85 6.34 15.05
N LYS A 104 14.11 5.29 14.65
CA LYS A 104 12.65 5.30 14.53
C LYS A 104 11.93 4.91 15.83
N VAL A 105 12.67 4.46 16.86
CA VAL A 105 12.09 3.93 18.10
C VAL A 105 12.29 4.90 19.25
N MET A 106 11.18 5.42 19.79
CA MET A 106 11.21 6.26 20.99
C MET A 106 11.58 5.44 22.24
N PRO A 107 12.19 6.04 23.27
CA PRO A 107 12.58 5.34 24.50
C PRO A 107 11.42 4.62 25.20
N GLU A 108 10.21 5.20 25.18
CA GLU A 108 9.01 4.58 25.75
C GLU A 108 8.63 3.28 25.03
N VAL A 109 8.68 3.29 23.70
CA VAL A 109 8.41 2.11 22.86
C VAL A 109 9.50 1.06 23.08
N MET A 110 10.75 1.47 23.21
CA MET A 110 11.85 0.55 23.53
C MET A 110 11.63 -0.16 24.87
N ASN A 111 11.16 0.56 25.89
CA ASN A 111 10.87 -0.04 27.19
C ASN A 111 9.68 -1.00 27.12
N HIS A 112 8.62 -0.61 26.40
CA HIS A 112 7.45 -1.47 26.17
C HIS A 112 7.85 -2.80 25.47
N LEU A 113 8.67 -2.74 24.43
CA LEU A 113 9.14 -3.91 23.70
C LEU A 113 10.05 -4.81 24.54
N LYS A 114 10.95 -4.21 25.34
CA LYS A 114 11.79 -4.96 26.28
C LYS A 114 10.96 -5.69 27.35
N ASN A 115 9.93 -5.03 27.89
CA ASN A 115 9.01 -5.65 28.86
C ASN A 115 8.20 -6.78 28.24
N ALA A 116 7.95 -6.73 26.93
CA ALA A 116 7.31 -7.81 26.18
C ALA A 116 8.27 -8.95 25.80
N GLY A 117 9.56 -8.87 26.18
CA GLY A 117 10.57 -9.89 25.86
C GLY A 117 11.06 -9.84 24.41
N ILE A 118 10.89 -8.71 23.72
CA ILE A 118 11.29 -8.54 22.32
C ILE A 118 12.71 -7.98 22.24
N GLU A 119 13.59 -8.69 21.54
CA GLU A 119 14.95 -8.24 21.27
C GLU A 119 14.98 -7.28 20.07
N LEU A 120 15.60 -6.12 20.24
CA LEU A 120 15.78 -5.14 19.16
C LEU A 120 17.12 -5.35 18.45
N ARG A 121 17.07 -5.44 17.13
CA ARG A 121 18.25 -5.58 16.26
C ARG A 121 18.24 -4.49 15.17
N PRO A 122 19.42 -4.09 14.65
CA PRO A 122 19.49 -3.18 13.51
C PRO A 122 18.76 -3.75 12.29
N TYR A 123 18.06 -2.89 11.55
CA TYR A 123 17.32 -3.30 10.34
C TYR A 123 18.17 -4.09 9.34
N ASP A 124 19.42 -3.66 9.12
CA ASP A 124 20.31 -4.26 8.12
C ASP A 124 20.88 -5.63 8.52
N SER A 125 20.78 -6.03 9.79
CA SER A 125 21.33 -7.31 10.26
C SER A 125 20.43 -8.53 10.00
N ILE A 126 19.25 -8.33 9.40
CA ILE A 126 18.26 -9.39 9.15
C ILE A 126 18.83 -10.52 8.29
N LEU A 127 19.57 -10.20 7.22
CA LEU A 127 20.11 -11.21 6.31
C LEU A 127 21.16 -12.08 7.00
N SER A 128 22.02 -11.47 7.81
CA SER A 128 23.03 -12.20 8.60
C SER A 128 22.38 -13.12 9.63
N GLU A 129 21.28 -12.70 10.26
CA GLU A 129 20.54 -13.57 11.19
C GLU A 129 19.95 -14.78 10.46
N ILE A 130 19.32 -14.56 9.29
CA ILE A 130 18.75 -15.64 8.48
C ILE A 130 19.81 -16.66 8.06
N GLU A 131 21.02 -16.20 7.69
CA GLU A 131 22.14 -17.09 7.39
C GLU A 131 22.54 -17.91 8.61
N SER A 132 22.61 -17.30 9.80
CA SER A 132 22.92 -18.00 11.05
C SER A 132 21.87 -19.08 11.36
N LEU A 133 20.58 -18.75 11.23
CA LEU A 133 19.47 -19.68 11.47
C LEU A 133 19.48 -20.85 10.47
N ALA A 134 19.83 -20.58 9.20
CA ALA A 134 19.99 -21.62 8.18
C ALA A 134 21.15 -22.57 8.51
N VAL A 135 22.29 -22.04 8.95
CA VAL A 135 23.47 -22.84 9.35
C VAL A 135 23.16 -23.71 10.57
N GLN A 136 22.33 -23.22 11.49
CA GLN A 136 21.86 -23.98 12.65
C GLN A 136 20.86 -25.08 12.29
N GLY A 137 20.40 -25.16 11.04
CA GLY A 137 19.41 -26.15 10.59
C GLY A 137 17.97 -25.81 11.02
N THR A 138 17.71 -24.56 11.42
CA THR A 138 16.39 -24.13 11.87
C THR A 138 15.42 -24.06 10.70
N CYS A 139 14.23 -24.65 10.86
CA CYS A 139 13.18 -24.59 9.85
C CYS A 139 12.42 -23.24 9.92
N LEU A 140 12.58 -22.39 8.90
CA LEU A 140 11.87 -21.11 8.82
C LEU A 140 10.51 -21.22 8.12
N TRP A 141 9.49 -20.59 8.69
CA TRP A 141 8.21 -20.33 7.99
C TRP A 141 8.32 -19.00 7.22
N LEU A 142 8.24 -19.07 5.89
CA LEU A 142 8.33 -17.91 5.01
C LEU A 142 7.06 -17.78 4.16
N ASP A 143 6.43 -16.61 4.20
CA ASP A 143 5.31 -16.29 3.31
C ASP A 143 5.83 -15.64 2.01
N THR A 144 5.81 -16.40 0.91
CA THR A 144 6.35 -15.95 -0.39
C THR A 144 5.59 -14.78 -1.01
N SER A 145 4.39 -14.45 -0.49
CA SER A 145 3.61 -13.31 -0.97
C SER A 145 4.02 -11.97 -0.33
N SER A 146 4.67 -12.01 0.84
CA SER A 146 5.02 -10.83 1.63
C SER A 146 6.51 -10.67 1.92
N VAL A 147 7.25 -11.78 1.98
CA VAL A 147 8.69 -11.78 2.22
C VAL A 147 9.45 -11.41 0.95
N ASN A 148 10.49 -10.58 1.08
CA ASN A 148 11.27 -10.19 -0.08
C ASN A 148 12.11 -11.36 -0.63
N ALA A 149 12.46 -11.28 -1.92
CA ALA A 149 13.24 -12.33 -2.57
C ALA A 149 14.64 -12.50 -1.96
N ALA A 150 15.23 -11.44 -1.38
CA ALA A 150 16.55 -11.52 -0.75
C ALA A 150 16.54 -12.48 0.44
N ILE A 151 15.56 -12.39 1.35
CA ILE A 151 15.43 -13.28 2.50
C ILE A 151 15.28 -14.74 2.05
N VAL A 152 14.41 -14.99 1.07
CA VAL A 152 14.18 -16.35 0.55
C VAL A 152 15.44 -16.92 -0.10
N ASN A 153 16.12 -16.12 -0.92
CA ASN A 153 17.33 -16.57 -1.62
C ASN A 153 18.50 -16.77 -0.65
N THR A 154 18.70 -15.85 0.30
CA THR A 154 19.72 -15.96 1.34
C THR A 154 19.55 -17.24 2.15
N TYR A 155 18.32 -17.56 2.59
CA TYR A 155 18.03 -18.79 3.30
C TYR A 155 18.33 -20.04 2.45
N LYS A 156 17.82 -20.08 1.20
CA LYS A 156 18.06 -21.21 0.28
C LYS A 156 19.55 -21.43 0.02
N SER A 157 20.27 -20.37 -0.33
CA SER A 157 21.71 -20.45 -0.61
C SER A 157 22.52 -20.82 0.64
N ALA A 158 22.11 -20.39 1.83
CA ALA A 158 22.76 -20.80 3.07
C ALA A 158 22.55 -22.30 3.35
N CYS A 159 21.32 -22.81 3.20
CA CYS A 159 21.03 -24.23 3.34
C CYS A 159 21.83 -25.09 2.35
N GLU A 160 21.89 -24.68 1.07
CA GLU A 160 22.64 -25.41 0.03
C GLU A 160 24.15 -25.52 0.33
N ARG A 161 24.76 -24.45 0.87
CA ARG A 161 26.17 -24.45 1.30
C ARG A 161 26.45 -25.41 2.46
N CYS A 162 25.48 -25.62 3.34
CA CYS A 162 25.60 -26.55 4.46
C CYS A 162 25.45 -28.02 4.02
N THR A 163 24.70 -28.29 2.95
CA THR A 163 24.52 -29.66 2.42
C THR A 163 25.78 -30.22 1.76
N THR A 164 26.55 -29.37 1.06
CA THR A 164 27.75 -29.78 0.31
C THR A 164 28.96 -30.09 1.19
N SER A 165 28.98 -29.60 2.44
CA SER A 165 30.12 -29.74 3.35
C SER A 165 30.07 -30.99 4.23
N ASN A 166 28.89 -31.56 4.52
CA ASN A 166 28.75 -32.63 5.53
C ASN A 166 28.08 -33.94 5.06
N GLY A 167 27.70 -34.09 3.77
CA GLY A 167 27.15 -35.35 3.23
C GLY A 167 25.84 -35.85 3.85
N HIS A 168 25.33 -35.17 4.88
CA HIS A 168 24.04 -35.36 5.51
C HIS A 168 23.23 -34.08 5.28
N SER A 169 22.00 -34.22 4.77
CA SER A 169 21.07 -33.11 4.58
C SER A 169 20.53 -32.62 5.93
N VAL A 170 21.26 -31.69 6.55
CA VAL A 170 20.87 -31.08 7.85
C VAL A 170 19.86 -29.92 7.66
N GLY A 171 19.72 -29.39 6.45
CA GLY A 171 18.79 -28.28 6.18
C GLY A 171 17.35 -28.75 6.04
N HIS A 172 16.49 -28.44 7.01
CA HIS A 172 15.05 -28.57 6.82
C HIS A 172 14.58 -27.61 5.71
N PRO A 173 13.84 -28.09 4.70
CA PRO A 173 13.26 -27.21 3.69
C PRO A 173 12.34 -26.22 4.40
N GLY A 174 12.57 -24.92 4.19
CA GLY A 174 11.72 -23.87 4.76
C GLY A 174 10.24 -24.13 4.44
N VAL A 175 9.35 -23.80 5.37
CA VAL A 175 7.91 -23.93 5.18
C VAL A 175 7.41 -22.69 4.44
N TYR A 176 7.09 -22.86 3.16
CA TYR A 176 6.55 -21.79 2.32
C TYR A 176 5.02 -21.78 2.37
N LYS A 177 4.45 -21.02 3.30
CA LYS A 177 2.99 -20.93 3.51
C LYS A 177 2.58 -19.50 3.88
N SER A 178 1.33 -19.15 3.60
CA SER A 178 0.73 -17.87 4.00
C SER A 178 0.87 -17.62 5.51
N SER A 179 1.15 -16.38 5.89
CA SER A 179 1.33 -16.03 7.30
C SER A 179 0.05 -16.24 8.12
N PRO A 180 0.11 -16.90 9.30
CA PRO A 180 -1.05 -17.06 10.19
C PRO A 180 -1.54 -15.70 10.73
N ILE A 181 -0.65 -14.71 10.80
CA ILE A 181 -0.99 -13.33 11.21
C ILE A 181 -2.01 -12.72 10.24
N SER A 182 -1.93 -13.04 8.95
CA SER A 182 -2.88 -12.53 7.95
C SER A 182 -4.32 -12.96 8.22
N VAL A 183 -4.51 -14.20 8.68
CA VAL A 183 -5.83 -14.73 9.06
C VAL A 183 -6.25 -14.18 10.42
N ALA A 184 -5.34 -14.18 11.40
CA ALA A 184 -5.63 -13.68 12.74
C ALA A 184 -6.07 -12.21 12.72
N LYS A 185 -5.37 -11.34 11.98
CA LYS A 185 -5.74 -9.92 11.84
C LYS A 185 -6.97 -9.69 10.97
N ALA A 186 -7.45 -10.68 10.21
CA ALA A 186 -8.66 -10.52 9.40
C ALA A 186 -9.91 -10.49 10.28
N VAL A 187 -9.89 -11.24 11.40
CA VAL A 187 -10.95 -11.26 12.40
C VAL A 187 -10.62 -10.26 13.51
N LYS A 188 -11.46 -9.23 13.64
CA LYS A 188 -11.21 -8.10 14.55
C LYS A 188 -11.72 -8.40 15.95
N ASN A 189 -10.93 -8.08 16.97
CA ASN A 189 -11.35 -8.23 18.36
C ASN A 189 -12.31 -7.10 18.78
N TYR A 190 -12.90 -7.21 19.97
CA TYR A 190 -13.90 -6.24 20.45
C TYR A 190 -13.35 -4.80 20.52
N ALA A 191 -12.12 -4.62 21.02
CA ALA A 191 -11.49 -3.30 21.11
C ALA A 191 -11.21 -2.69 19.72
N GLU A 192 -10.78 -3.50 18.75
CA GLU A 192 -10.60 -3.04 17.37
C GLU A 192 -11.93 -2.68 16.70
N LEU A 193 -12.98 -3.49 16.91
CA LEU A 193 -14.32 -3.23 16.39
C LEU A 193 -14.91 -1.95 16.97
N GLU A 194 -14.78 -1.74 18.28
CA GLU A 194 -15.17 -0.49 18.93
C GLU A 194 -14.40 0.69 18.32
N GLY A 195 -13.08 0.57 18.17
CA GLY A 195 -12.26 1.59 17.50
C GLY A 195 -12.72 1.92 16.07
N MET A 196 -13.07 0.90 15.27
CA MET A 196 -13.63 1.09 13.92
C MET A 196 -15.02 1.71 13.92
N GLN A 197 -15.88 1.33 14.87
CA GLN A 197 -17.21 1.94 15.00
C GLN A 197 -17.10 3.42 15.34
N ASN A 198 -16.19 3.77 16.25
CA ASN A 198 -15.95 5.14 16.71
C ASN A 198 -15.38 6.03 15.59
N SER A 199 -14.63 5.46 14.65
CA SER A 199 -14.10 6.21 13.51
C SER A 199 -15.12 6.39 12.38
N HIS A 200 -16.01 5.41 12.13
CA HIS A 200 -16.84 5.36 10.92
C HIS A 200 -18.33 5.72 11.08
N LEU A 201 -18.97 5.45 12.21
CA LEU A 201 -20.44 5.49 12.24
C LEU A 201 -21.02 6.90 12.25
N ARG A 202 -22.27 6.99 11.76
CA ARG A 202 -23.19 8.14 11.85
C ARG A 202 -24.29 7.75 12.84
N SER A 203 -24.58 8.61 13.81
CA SER A 203 -25.56 8.35 14.85
C SER A 203 -26.95 8.07 14.27
N LEU A 204 -27.46 6.87 14.54
CA LEU A 204 -28.89 6.57 14.63
C LEU A 204 -29.04 5.67 15.85
N ASN A 205 -28.99 6.25 17.06
CA ASN A 205 -29.80 5.77 18.16
C ASN A 205 -30.10 6.87 19.17
N TYR A 206 -31.39 6.95 19.44
CA TYR A 206 -32.11 7.76 20.41
C TYR A 206 -31.66 7.44 21.84
N LEU A 207 -31.67 8.46 22.71
CA LEU A 207 -31.68 8.37 24.18
C LEU A 207 -30.48 7.71 24.90
N ILE A 208 -29.59 8.54 25.47
CA ILE A 208 -29.30 8.68 26.92
C ILE A 208 -27.92 9.33 27.15
N HIS A 209 -27.97 10.47 27.83
CA HIS A 209 -26.95 11.13 28.67
C HIS A 209 -25.48 11.32 28.21
N LEU A 210 -25.16 12.58 27.90
CA LEU A 210 -24.15 13.43 28.57
C LEU A 210 -22.66 13.01 28.64
N VAL A 211 -22.25 11.93 27.96
CA VAL A 211 -20.82 11.62 27.68
C VAL A 211 -20.54 11.56 26.17
N THR A 212 -21.55 11.88 25.35
CA THR A 212 -21.58 11.68 23.90
C THR A 212 -20.96 12.82 23.09
N SER A 213 -19.82 13.38 23.50
CA SER A 213 -19.12 14.39 22.69
C SER A 213 -17.96 13.84 21.85
N LEU A 214 -17.65 12.53 21.91
CA LEU A 214 -16.39 11.99 21.37
C LEU A 214 -16.49 11.02 20.18
N TYR A 215 -17.69 10.70 19.69
CA TYR A 215 -17.93 9.47 18.93
C TYR A 215 -18.42 9.64 17.48
N PHE A 216 -18.10 10.71 16.75
CA PHE A 216 -18.50 10.83 15.33
C PHE A 216 -17.53 11.71 14.54
N ARG A 217 -16.51 11.12 13.89
CA ARG A 217 -15.41 11.90 13.30
C ARG A 217 -15.49 12.00 11.77
N ASP A 218 -15.39 10.88 11.03
CA ASP A 218 -15.38 10.96 9.56
C ASP A 218 -16.75 11.31 8.96
N GLY A 219 -17.84 10.75 9.53
CA GLY A 219 -19.20 11.06 9.09
C GLY A 219 -19.60 12.53 9.34
N ALA A 220 -19.13 13.12 10.44
CA ALA A 220 -19.35 14.54 10.73
C ALA A 220 -18.55 15.44 9.79
N ALA A 221 -17.29 15.10 9.50
CA ALA A 221 -16.47 15.79 8.52
C ALA A 221 -17.11 15.76 7.12
N LEU A 222 -17.64 14.60 6.71
CA LEU A 222 -18.36 14.47 5.43
C LEU A 222 -19.65 15.30 5.40
N ALA A 223 -20.45 15.30 6.47
CA ALA A 223 -21.68 16.09 6.51
C ALA A 223 -21.40 17.60 6.42
N GLN A 224 -20.37 18.08 7.14
CA GLN A 224 -19.93 19.48 7.06
C GLN A 224 -19.40 19.82 5.67
N PHE A 225 -18.63 18.92 5.06
CA PHE A 225 -18.14 19.07 3.70
C PHE A 225 -19.28 19.16 2.69
N TRP A 226 -20.31 18.30 2.79
CA TRP A 226 -21.46 18.36 1.88
C TRP A 226 -22.28 19.64 2.06
N ALA A 227 -22.54 20.06 3.30
CA ALA A 227 -23.23 21.32 3.58
C ALA A 227 -22.46 22.54 3.02
N TRP A 228 -21.13 22.55 3.17
CA TRP A 228 -20.27 23.56 2.58
C TRP A 228 -20.32 23.50 1.04
N LEU A 229 -20.23 22.31 0.45
CA LEU A 229 -20.21 22.14 -1.00
C LEU A 229 -21.54 22.61 -1.63
N GLU A 230 -22.68 22.31 -0.99
CA GLU A 230 -23.99 22.78 -1.42
C GLU A 230 -24.08 24.31 -1.40
N ASP A 231 -23.62 24.97 -0.34
CA ASP A 231 -23.61 26.44 -0.24
C ASP A 231 -22.72 27.08 -1.32
N VAL A 232 -21.54 26.50 -1.58
CA VAL A 232 -20.61 27.00 -2.61
C VAL A 232 -21.17 26.81 -4.02
N ILE A 233 -21.88 25.70 -4.27
CA ILE A 233 -22.59 25.44 -5.54
C ILE A 233 -23.75 26.43 -5.71
N GLN A 234 -24.55 26.69 -4.67
CA GLN A 234 -25.64 27.66 -4.72
C GLN A 234 -25.14 29.08 -5.02
N LYS A 235 -23.97 29.44 -4.50
CA LYS A 235 -23.28 30.71 -4.77
C LYS A 235 -22.60 30.75 -6.15
N ASN A 236 -22.73 29.69 -6.94
CA ASN A 236 -22.21 29.55 -8.30
C ASN A 236 -20.68 29.76 -8.40
N VAL A 237 -19.97 29.42 -7.31
CA VAL A 237 -18.52 29.51 -7.23
C VAL A 237 -17.93 28.32 -7.99
N LYS A 238 -16.96 28.59 -8.87
CA LYS A 238 -16.29 27.56 -9.65
C LYS A 238 -15.16 26.95 -8.82
N LEU A 239 -15.26 25.66 -8.54
CA LEU A 239 -14.22 24.88 -7.88
C LEU A 239 -13.55 23.90 -8.86
N THR A 240 -12.30 23.59 -8.56
CA THR A 240 -11.51 22.52 -9.19
C THR A 240 -11.55 21.24 -8.36
N GLU A 241 -11.28 20.10 -9.00
CA GLU A 241 -11.22 18.79 -8.33
C GLU A 241 -10.23 18.77 -7.15
N VAL A 242 -9.11 19.50 -7.26
CA VAL A 242 -8.08 19.62 -6.22
C VAL A 242 -8.58 20.43 -5.02
N GLU A 243 -9.20 21.59 -5.27
CA GLU A 243 -9.74 22.43 -4.19
C GLU A 243 -10.83 21.69 -3.40
N VAL A 244 -11.65 20.87 -4.07
CA VAL A 244 -12.64 20.02 -3.41
C VAL A 244 -11.98 18.95 -2.54
N ALA A 245 -10.93 18.30 -3.04
CA ALA A 245 -10.18 17.29 -2.28
C ALA A 245 -9.46 17.90 -1.06
N ASP A 246 -8.85 19.07 -1.23
CA ASP A 246 -8.16 19.80 -0.15
C ASP A 246 -9.16 20.27 0.90
N LYS A 247 -10.36 20.70 0.50
CA LYS A 247 -11.43 21.07 1.44
C LYS A 247 -11.94 19.88 2.23
N LEU A 248 -12.09 18.71 1.60
CA LEU A 248 -12.44 17.49 2.33
C LEU A 248 -11.35 17.11 3.35
N LEU A 249 -10.08 17.22 2.96
CA LEU A 249 -8.94 17.02 3.87
C LEU A 249 -8.99 18.00 5.05
N GLU A 250 -9.31 19.28 4.80
CA GLU A 250 -9.45 20.29 5.85
C GLU A 250 -10.51 19.87 6.90
N PHE A 251 -11.69 19.44 6.46
CA PHE A 251 -12.76 18.99 7.38
C PHE A 251 -12.37 17.74 8.18
N ARG A 252 -11.66 16.79 7.54
CA ARG A 252 -11.14 15.60 8.21
C ARG A 252 -10.03 15.91 9.21
N SER A 253 -9.13 16.84 8.88
CA SER A 253 -8.02 17.25 9.73
C SER A 253 -8.45 17.91 11.03
N LYS A 254 -9.65 18.52 11.05
CA LYS A 254 -10.25 19.13 12.24
C LYS A 254 -10.82 18.10 13.23
N GLN A 255 -10.95 16.84 12.82
CA GLN A 255 -11.47 15.81 13.70
C GLN A 255 -10.38 15.36 14.69
N ALA A 256 -10.74 15.22 15.97
CA ALA A 256 -9.81 14.72 16.99
C ALA A 256 -9.24 13.36 16.57
N GLY A 257 -7.95 13.10 16.81
CA GLY A 257 -7.31 11.83 16.45
C GLY A 257 -7.19 11.57 14.94
N PHE A 258 -7.40 12.57 14.09
CA PHE A 258 -6.96 12.51 12.70
C PHE A 258 -5.43 12.39 12.65
N ASN A 259 -4.93 11.45 11.84
CA ASN A 259 -3.50 11.24 11.64
C ASN A 259 -3.11 11.63 10.22
N ASP A 260 -3.62 10.90 9.23
CA ASP A 260 -3.46 11.19 7.81
C ASP A 260 -4.65 10.59 7.05
N THR A 261 -4.77 10.96 5.78
CA THR A 261 -5.60 10.26 4.79
C THR A 261 -5.12 8.83 4.60
N SER A 262 -6.06 7.88 4.49
CA SER A 262 -5.75 6.46 4.22
C SER A 262 -5.38 6.20 2.75
N PHE A 263 -5.75 7.10 1.85
CA PHE A 263 -5.37 7.11 0.44
C PHE A 263 -5.58 8.52 -0.13
N GLY A 264 -4.96 8.82 -1.28
CA GLY A 264 -5.19 10.09 -1.97
C GLY A 264 -6.66 10.24 -2.37
N THR A 265 -7.30 11.33 -1.92
CA THR A 265 -8.73 11.59 -2.17
C THR A 265 -9.02 11.62 -3.66
N ILE A 266 -10.06 10.86 -4.08
CA ILE A 266 -10.53 10.82 -5.45
C ILE A 266 -11.66 11.86 -5.58
N SER A 267 -11.42 12.89 -6.38
CA SER A 267 -12.37 13.97 -6.67
C SER A 267 -12.50 14.06 -8.19
N GLY A 268 -13.67 13.70 -8.73
CA GLY A 268 -13.89 13.60 -10.17
C GLY A 268 -15.25 14.14 -10.60
N CYS A 269 -15.29 15.02 -11.61
CA CYS A 269 -16.54 15.54 -12.20
C CYS A 269 -16.66 15.20 -13.70
N SER A 270 -17.78 14.56 -14.06
CA SER A 270 -18.18 14.18 -15.42
C SER A 270 -17.15 13.30 -16.16
N PRO A 271 -16.33 13.68 -17.18
CA PRO A 271 -15.58 12.67 -17.94
C PRO A 271 -14.50 11.94 -17.12
N SER A 272 -14.06 12.50 -15.99
CA SER A 272 -13.04 11.93 -15.09
C SER A 272 -13.57 10.78 -14.22
N PHE A 273 -14.89 10.66 -14.00
CA PHE A 273 -15.47 9.60 -13.16
C PHE A 273 -15.25 8.18 -13.74
N TRP A 274 -15.04 8.08 -15.06
CA TRP A 274 -14.71 6.83 -15.74
C TRP A 274 -13.27 6.36 -15.47
N CYS A 275 -12.38 7.24 -15.00
CA CYS A 275 -11.08 6.87 -14.45
C CYS A 275 -11.21 6.67 -12.93
N LYS A 276 -11.52 5.45 -12.49
CA LYS A 276 -11.73 5.10 -11.07
C LYS A 276 -10.57 5.44 -10.11
N TRP A 277 -9.40 5.84 -10.63
CA TRP A 277 -8.20 6.22 -9.85
C TRP A 277 -7.38 7.35 -10.52
N GLY A 278 -8.02 8.33 -11.15
CA GLY A 278 -7.37 9.32 -12.02
C GLY A 278 -6.60 10.47 -11.33
N ASP A 279 -5.28 10.36 -11.32
CA ASP A 279 -4.26 11.38 -11.66
C ASP A 279 -4.20 12.77 -10.95
N ARG A 280 -3.05 13.08 -10.32
CA ARG A 280 -2.63 14.39 -9.75
C ARG A 280 -1.69 15.22 -10.67
N THR A 281 -1.58 14.94 -11.97
CA THR A 281 -0.75 15.72 -12.91
C THR A 281 -1.38 17.08 -13.27
N LEU A 282 -0.55 18.11 -13.48
CA LEU A 282 -0.94 19.52 -13.73
C LEU A 282 -1.99 19.71 -14.85
N GLN A 283 -2.07 18.80 -15.83
CA GLN A 283 -2.99 18.91 -16.97
C GLN A 283 -4.42 18.45 -16.65
N THR A 284 -4.64 17.56 -15.68
CA THR A 284 -5.99 17.19 -15.21
C THR A 284 -6.52 18.10 -14.10
N ARG A 285 -5.65 18.90 -13.45
CA ARG A 285 -5.96 19.75 -12.27
C ARG A 285 -7.04 20.82 -12.48
N ASN A 286 -7.30 21.24 -13.72
CA ASN A 286 -8.08 22.45 -14.01
C ASN A 286 -9.45 22.18 -14.65
N ARG A 287 -10.05 21.01 -14.41
CA ARG A 287 -11.45 20.81 -14.83
C ARG A 287 -12.40 21.42 -13.81
N LYS A 288 -13.18 22.38 -14.29
CA LYS A 288 -14.21 23.10 -13.55
C LYS A 288 -15.44 22.21 -13.41
N LEU A 289 -15.99 22.13 -12.20
CA LEU A 289 -17.33 21.58 -12.02
C LEU A 289 -18.35 22.46 -12.76
N TYR A 290 -19.08 21.85 -13.70
CA TYR A 290 -20.24 22.45 -14.34
C TYR A 290 -21.39 21.46 -14.24
N LEU A 291 -22.41 21.79 -13.46
CA LEU A 291 -23.71 21.14 -13.57
C LEU A 291 -24.58 22.03 -14.46
N GLY A 292 -24.66 21.67 -15.73
CA GLY A 292 -25.73 22.14 -16.60
C GLY A 292 -27.05 21.63 -16.04
N GLY A 293 -27.99 22.54 -15.78
CA GLY A 293 -29.29 22.21 -15.21
C GLY A 293 -30.00 21.12 -16.02
N PHE A 294 -30.36 20.03 -15.35
CA PHE A 294 -31.38 19.11 -15.83
C PHE A 294 -32.72 19.88 -15.80
N ARG A 295 -33.05 20.55 -16.90
CA ARG A 295 -34.43 20.91 -17.21
C ARG A 295 -35.01 19.73 -17.98
N GLU A 296 -35.71 18.85 -17.28
CA GLU A 296 -36.68 17.97 -17.92
C GLU A 296 -37.79 18.84 -18.51
N THR A 297 -37.75 19.08 -19.81
CA THR A 297 -38.94 19.45 -20.56
C THR A 297 -39.62 18.17 -21.00
N LEU A 298 -40.65 17.75 -20.26
CA LEU A 298 -41.65 16.79 -20.75
C LEU A 298 -42.38 17.42 -21.94
N PRO A 299 -42.44 16.78 -23.12
CA PRO A 299 -43.39 17.19 -24.13
C PRO A 299 -44.77 16.64 -23.76
N ILE A 300 -45.68 17.54 -23.47
CA ILE A 300 -47.12 17.28 -23.53
C ILE A 300 -47.50 17.54 -24.98
N GLY A 301 -48.00 16.51 -25.68
CA GLY A 301 -48.42 16.57 -27.08
C GLY A 301 -48.45 15.20 -27.72
#